data_AF-A0A0M3RAZ2-F1
#
_entry.id   AF-A0A0M3RAZ2-F1
#
_cell.length_a   1.000
_cell.length_b   1.000
_cell.length_c   1.000
_cell.angle_alpha   90.00
_cell.angle_beta   90.00
_cell.angle_gamma   90.00
#
_symmetry.space_group_name_H-M   'P 1'
#
loop_
_entity.id
_entity.type
_entity.pdbx_description
1 polymer ?
#
loop_
_entity_poly.entity_id
_entity_poly.type
_entity_poly.pdbx_seq_one_letter_code
_entity_poly.pdbx_strand_id
1 'polypeptide(L)'
;MYQKFKNMLSPAPQAADMQSETLLEWLGISKTSKNMLSEVTYFTCLKMLSETLGKMPLKYYQETEKGIEKANSNAAHKLLKLRPNPVMTPSIFWAAVEQNRNHNGNAYVWLRKVFKPQRFGGSYEIQDMWVMPTESVQVYIDDAGYFGAKGQIWYVYTDKYSGERYTLRSDEVLHFKTSYSFDGVLGVPVKDILKSTVEGGLESQNFMNNLYKSGLTAKAALEYTGDLNEDAKKKLVAGFEQFANGSENSGKIIPVPLGMKLIPLDIKLTDSQFFELKKFSALQIAGAFGIKPNQINDYEKSSYANSEMQQLSFYVDTELFILKQYEEEINYKILTPEEVEQGFFFKFNEKVILRTDSKTQMDTLASGVNNGIYKPNEARELLNLPIAEGGDVLMVNGNYIPATDVGKQYDKGGDQT
;
A
#
# COMPACT_ATOMS: atom_id res chain seq x y z
N MET A 1 25.25 -28.50 -6.95
CA MET A 1 26.37 -27.97 -7.75
C MET A 1 25.96 -26.56 -8.18
N TYR A 2 26.45 -25.52 -7.49
CA TYR A 2 26.01 -24.14 -7.71
C TYR A 2 26.52 -23.63 -9.06
N GLN A 3 25.63 -23.48 -10.04
CA GLN A 3 25.93 -22.68 -11.22
C GLN A 3 26.01 -21.21 -10.79
N LYS A 4 27.10 -20.55 -11.14
CA LYS A 4 27.27 -19.10 -10.94
C LYS A 4 26.41 -18.38 -11.99
N PHE A 5 25.24 -17.89 -11.60
CA PHE A 5 24.46 -16.96 -12.42
C PHE A 5 25.29 -15.70 -12.67
N LYS A 6 25.47 -15.28 -13.93
CA LYS A 6 26.23 -14.07 -14.26
C LYS A 6 25.36 -12.81 -14.25
N ASN A 7 24.06 -12.95 -14.51
CA ASN A 7 23.15 -11.83 -14.72
C ASN A 7 22.30 -11.61 -13.47
N MET A 8 22.78 -10.77 -12.55
CA MET A 8 22.00 -10.28 -11.41
C MET A 8 21.18 -9.07 -11.84
N LEU A 9 19.86 -9.13 -11.65
CA LEU A 9 19.00 -7.95 -11.68
C LEU A 9 18.96 -7.35 -10.28
N SER A 10 19.66 -6.23 -10.10
CA SER A 10 19.48 -5.38 -8.93
C SER A 10 18.57 -4.21 -9.32
N PRO A 11 17.63 -3.77 -8.45
CA PRO A 11 17.24 -2.36 -8.52
C PRO A 11 18.56 -1.56 -8.45
N ALA A 12 18.76 -0.65 -9.42
CA ALA A 12 20.04 -0.06 -9.80
C ALA A 12 21.11 -0.12 -8.69
N PRO A 13 22.32 -0.67 -8.95
CA PRO A 13 23.34 -0.73 -7.92
C PRO A 13 23.54 0.70 -7.39
N GLN A 14 23.33 0.89 -6.09
CA GLN A 14 24.05 1.95 -5.39
C GLN A 14 25.52 1.57 -5.53
N ALA A 15 26.14 2.00 -6.64
CA ALA A 15 27.55 2.31 -6.61
C ALA A 15 27.76 3.14 -5.35
N ALA A 16 28.78 2.83 -4.57
CA ALA A 16 29.16 3.68 -3.44
C ALA A 16 29.50 5.07 -4.01
N ASP A 17 28.48 5.90 -4.16
CA ASP A 17 28.54 7.27 -4.58
C ASP A 17 29.21 8.03 -3.43
N MET A 18 29.83 9.16 -3.74
CA MET A 18 30.37 10.07 -2.72
C MET A 18 29.28 10.54 -1.72
N GLN A 19 28.02 10.21 -1.96
CA GLN A 19 26.86 10.43 -1.10
C GLN A 19 26.33 9.19 -0.37
N SER A 20 27.00 8.03 -0.46
CA SER A 20 26.58 6.83 0.27
C SER A 20 26.58 7.08 1.79
N GLU A 21 25.49 6.68 2.46
CA GLU A 21 25.28 6.95 3.90
C GLU A 21 26.42 6.39 4.75
N THR A 22 26.95 5.22 4.38
CA THR A 22 28.10 4.58 5.02
C THR A 22 29.40 5.38 4.87
N LEU A 23 29.64 6.04 3.73
CA LEU A 23 30.81 6.91 3.53
C LEU A 23 30.66 8.23 4.30
N LEU A 24 29.45 8.80 4.33
CA LEU A 24 29.15 10.02 5.08
C LEU A 24 29.25 9.81 6.60
N GLU A 25 28.78 8.67 7.11
CA GLU A 25 28.97 8.25 8.50
C GLU A 25 30.45 8.05 8.84
N TRP A 26 31.22 7.39 7.96
CA TRP A 26 32.66 7.21 8.13
C TRP A 26 33.43 8.55 8.14
N LEU A 27 32.98 9.53 7.36
CA LEU A 27 33.54 10.89 7.32
C LEU A 27 33.08 11.79 8.48
N GLY A 28 32.27 11.29 9.42
CA GLY A 28 31.77 12.07 10.55
C GLY A 28 30.76 13.16 10.17
N ILE A 29 30.26 13.15 8.93
CA ILE A 29 29.18 14.03 8.48
C ILE A 29 27.87 13.33 8.85
N SER A 30 27.45 13.44 10.11
CA SER A 30 26.17 12.86 10.53
C SER A 30 25.02 13.63 9.88
N LYS A 31 24.60 13.21 8.68
CA LYS A 31 23.20 13.40 8.32
C LYS A 31 22.44 12.48 9.25
N THR A 32 21.57 13.03 10.10
CA THR A 32 20.53 12.25 10.77
C THR A 32 19.94 11.29 9.74
N SER A 33 20.09 9.98 9.92
CA SER A 33 19.55 8.97 8.99
C SER A 33 18.09 9.35 8.69
N LYS A 34 17.82 9.79 7.47
CA LYS A 34 16.53 10.34 7.09
C LYS A 34 15.57 9.19 6.88
N ASN A 35 14.95 8.74 7.96
CA ASN A 35 13.93 7.70 7.86
C ASN A 35 12.72 8.28 7.12
N MET A 36 12.56 7.96 5.84
CA MET A 36 11.44 8.45 5.02
C MET A 36 10.07 8.07 5.60
N LEU A 37 9.99 6.99 6.39
CA LEU A 37 8.75 6.61 7.10
C LEU A 37 8.35 7.60 8.20
N SER A 38 9.24 8.52 8.60
CA SER A 38 8.92 9.59 9.54
C SER A 38 8.15 10.76 8.91
N GLU A 39 8.08 10.83 7.58
CA GLU A 39 7.20 11.76 6.89
C GLU A 39 5.76 11.23 6.97
N VAL A 40 4.86 12.02 7.57
CA VAL A 40 3.52 11.59 7.97
C VAL A 40 2.64 11.24 6.78
N THR A 41 2.74 11.99 5.68
CA THR A 41 1.91 11.73 4.50
C THR A 41 2.35 10.44 3.82
N TYR A 42 3.66 10.23 3.66
CA TYR A 42 4.25 9.01 3.11
C TYR A 42 3.84 7.78 3.94
N PHE A 43 3.97 7.84 5.27
CA PHE A 43 3.48 6.79 6.16
C PHE A 43 1.98 6.52 5.99
N THR A 44 1.17 7.57 5.96
CA THR A 44 -0.29 7.47 5.81
C THR A 44 -0.66 6.81 4.48
N CYS A 45 0.07 7.14 3.41
CA CYS A 45 -0.14 6.54 2.10
C CYS A 45 0.14 5.04 2.10
N LEU A 46 1.30 4.62 2.63
CA LEU A 46 1.64 3.20 2.77
C LEU A 46 0.62 2.46 3.63
N LYS A 47 0.22 3.05 4.76
CA LYS A 47 -0.78 2.48 5.67
C LYS A 47 -2.13 2.29 4.97
N MET A 48 -2.61 3.30 4.24
CA MET A 48 -3.91 3.28 3.58
C MET A 48 -4.03 2.15 2.54
N LEU A 49 -3.04 2.02 1.64
CA LEU A 49 -3.03 0.96 0.63
C LEU A 49 -2.91 -0.42 1.29
N SER A 50 -1.99 -0.56 2.25
CA SER A 50 -1.74 -1.83 2.94
C SER A 50 -2.95 -2.32 3.73
N GLU A 51 -3.61 -1.43 4.48
CA GLU A 51 -4.83 -1.77 5.22
C GLU A 51 -6.02 -2.01 4.28
N THR A 52 -6.06 -1.33 3.13
CA THR A 52 -7.09 -1.56 2.11
C THR A 52 -6.96 -2.93 1.49
N LEU A 53 -5.76 -3.39 1.16
CA LEU A 53 -5.56 -4.76 0.71
C LEU A 53 -5.82 -5.78 1.84
N GLY A 54 -5.29 -5.51 3.04
CA GLY A 54 -5.41 -6.41 4.19
C GLY A 54 -6.85 -6.66 4.67
N LYS A 55 -7.77 -5.71 4.44
CA LYS A 55 -9.20 -5.88 4.78
C LYS A 55 -10.01 -6.58 3.70
N MET A 56 -9.47 -6.80 2.50
CA MET A 56 -10.18 -7.47 1.40
C MET A 56 -9.97 -8.99 1.46
N PRO A 57 -11.04 -9.79 1.70
CA PRO A 57 -10.91 -11.24 1.67
C PRO A 57 -10.66 -11.72 0.24
N LEU A 58 -9.65 -12.56 0.05
CA LEU A 58 -9.47 -13.32 -1.18
C LEU A 58 -10.50 -14.45 -1.22
N LYS A 59 -11.23 -14.55 -2.33
CA LYS A 59 -12.25 -15.57 -2.59
C LYS A 59 -11.75 -16.53 -3.65
N TYR A 60 -12.36 -17.71 -3.68
CA TYR A 60 -12.09 -18.75 -4.65
C TYR A 60 -13.39 -19.10 -5.38
N TYR A 61 -13.34 -19.00 -6.70
CA TYR A 61 -14.48 -19.14 -7.61
C TYR A 61 -14.17 -20.15 -8.71
N GLN A 62 -15.22 -20.59 -9.39
CA GLN A 62 -15.16 -21.38 -10.60
C GLN A 62 -16.06 -20.75 -11.66
N GLU A 63 -15.52 -20.53 -12.85
CA GLU A 63 -16.31 -20.21 -14.03
C GLU A 63 -16.88 -21.49 -14.63
N THR A 64 -18.21 -21.56 -14.76
CA THR A 64 -18.94 -22.70 -15.30
C THR A 64 -19.81 -22.24 -16.47
N GLU A 65 -20.41 -23.18 -17.20
CA GLU A 65 -21.40 -22.86 -18.25
C GLU A 65 -22.60 -22.05 -17.74
N LYS A 66 -22.88 -22.10 -16.44
CA LYS A 66 -23.98 -21.36 -15.78
C LYS A 66 -23.54 -20.00 -15.24
N GLY A 67 -22.26 -19.65 -15.40
CA GLY A 67 -21.65 -18.45 -14.84
C GLY A 67 -20.67 -18.75 -13.70
N ILE A 68 -20.32 -17.70 -12.96
CA ILE A 68 -19.34 -17.76 -11.88
C ILE A 68 -19.99 -18.25 -10.59
N GLU A 69 -19.49 -19.36 -10.06
CA GLU A 69 -19.96 -19.97 -8.81
C GLU A 69 -18.85 -19.97 -7.74
N LYS A 70 -19.25 -19.97 -6.47
CA LYS A 70 -18.31 -20.04 -5.34
C LYS A 70 -17.74 -21.45 -5.24
N ALA A 71 -16.41 -21.57 -5.33
CA ALA A 71 -15.74 -22.87 -5.31
C ALA A 71 -15.52 -23.40 -3.89
N ASN A 72 -15.47 -24.73 -3.77
CA ASN A 72 -15.00 -25.39 -2.55
C ASN A 72 -13.54 -25.04 -2.30
N SER A 73 -13.18 -24.80 -1.03
CA SER A 73 -11.83 -24.32 -0.70
C SER A 73 -10.77 -25.41 -0.90
N ASN A 74 -9.78 -25.14 -1.75
CA ASN A 74 -8.56 -25.95 -1.86
C ASN A 74 -7.55 -25.62 -0.73
N ALA A 75 -6.40 -26.30 -0.72
CA ALA A 75 -5.38 -26.12 0.32
C ALA A 75 -4.83 -24.67 0.36
N ALA A 76 -4.51 -24.10 -0.80
CA ALA A 76 -3.98 -22.75 -0.90
C ALA A 76 -5.00 -21.68 -0.45
N HIS A 77 -6.26 -21.81 -0.85
CA HIS A 77 -7.33 -20.92 -0.40
C HIS A 77 -7.52 -21.00 1.13
N LYS A 78 -7.42 -22.19 1.74
CA LYS A 78 -7.48 -22.33 3.20
C LYS A 78 -6.34 -21.58 3.90
N LEU A 79 -5.12 -21.67 3.39
CA LEU A 79 -3.98 -20.92 3.93
C LEU A 79 -4.21 -19.41 3.84
N LEU A 80 -4.57 -18.91 2.66
CA LEU A 80 -4.82 -17.48 2.42
C LEU A 80 -6.05 -16.95 3.18
N LYS A 81 -7.03 -17.80 3.48
CA LYS A 81 -8.24 -17.43 4.22
C LYS A 81 -8.05 -17.48 5.74
N LEU A 82 -7.28 -18.43 6.25
CA LEU A 82 -7.19 -18.69 7.69
C LEU A 82 -5.87 -18.23 8.28
N ARG A 83 -4.75 -18.70 7.72
CA ARG A 83 -3.41 -18.50 8.28
C ARG A 83 -2.34 -18.89 7.25
N PRO A 84 -1.71 -17.93 6.56
CA PRO A 84 -0.71 -18.22 5.52
C PRO A 84 0.55 -18.90 6.07
N ASN A 85 0.89 -18.58 7.32
CA ASN A 85 1.97 -19.17 8.09
C ASN A 85 1.68 -19.03 9.60
N PRO A 86 2.41 -19.72 10.50
CA PRO A 86 2.13 -19.67 11.95
C PRO A 86 2.21 -18.28 12.59
N VAL A 87 2.91 -17.31 11.99
CA VAL A 87 3.21 -16.01 12.60
C VAL A 87 2.33 -14.86 12.11
N MET A 88 1.68 -14.97 10.95
CA MET A 88 0.86 -13.91 10.35
C MET A 88 -0.60 -14.33 10.17
N THR A 89 -1.52 -13.39 10.42
CA THR A 89 -2.90 -13.48 9.94
C THR A 89 -2.97 -13.06 8.47
N PRO A 90 -4.01 -13.47 7.71
CA PRO A 90 -4.18 -13.04 6.32
C PRO A 90 -4.12 -11.52 6.09
N SER A 91 -4.73 -10.74 6.98
CA SER A 91 -4.75 -9.29 6.86
C SER A 91 -3.37 -8.67 7.03
N ILE A 92 -2.58 -9.13 8.01
CA ILE A 92 -1.21 -8.66 8.21
C ILE A 92 -0.29 -9.15 7.07
N PHE A 93 -0.51 -10.37 6.58
CA PHE A 93 0.22 -10.92 5.45
C PHE A 93 0.08 -10.03 4.20
N TRP A 94 -1.17 -9.73 3.78
CA TRP A 94 -1.40 -8.88 2.61
C TRP A 94 -0.97 -7.43 2.84
N ALA A 95 -1.16 -6.88 4.04
CA ALA A 95 -0.67 -5.55 4.39
C ALA A 95 0.87 -5.47 4.30
N ALA A 96 1.58 -6.48 4.79
CA ALA A 96 3.04 -6.53 4.71
C ALA A 96 3.54 -6.66 3.27
N VAL A 97 2.88 -7.47 2.44
CA VAL A 97 3.20 -7.59 1.01
C VAL A 97 3.02 -6.23 0.31
N GLU A 98 1.88 -5.57 0.52
CA GLU A 98 1.60 -4.28 -0.11
C GLU A 98 2.54 -3.16 0.38
N GLN A 99 2.89 -3.19 1.66
CA GLN A 99 3.85 -2.25 2.22
C GLN A 99 5.25 -2.43 1.61
N ASN A 100 5.72 -3.68 1.48
CA ASN A 100 7.00 -3.97 0.81
C ASN A 100 6.96 -3.56 -0.67
N ARG A 101 5.86 -3.86 -1.37
CA ARG A 101 5.69 -3.51 -2.78
C ARG A 101 5.84 -2.00 -2.98
N ASN A 102 5.11 -1.19 -2.22
CA ASN A 102 5.18 0.27 -2.35
C ASN A 102 6.52 0.84 -1.86
N HIS A 103 7.02 0.39 -0.70
CA HIS A 103 8.22 0.97 -0.10
C HIS A 103 9.51 0.58 -0.83
N ASN A 104 9.60 -0.67 -1.31
CA ASN A 104 10.80 -1.24 -1.94
C ASN A 104 10.63 -1.56 -3.42
N GLY A 105 9.50 -1.17 -4.02
CA GLY A 105 9.19 -1.43 -5.43
C GLY A 105 8.71 -2.86 -5.71
N ASN A 106 9.07 -3.80 -4.84
CA ASN A 106 8.90 -5.23 -5.03
C ASN A 106 8.56 -5.90 -3.70
N ALA A 107 7.69 -6.89 -3.73
CA ALA A 107 7.38 -7.77 -2.61
C ALA A 107 7.42 -9.23 -3.07
N TYR A 108 8.01 -10.07 -2.22
CA TYR A 108 8.22 -11.47 -2.55
C TYR A 108 7.59 -12.36 -1.47
N VAL A 109 6.88 -13.39 -1.91
CA VAL A 109 6.32 -14.42 -1.02
C VAL A 109 6.84 -15.77 -1.47
N TRP A 110 7.56 -16.46 -0.59
CA TRP A 110 7.94 -17.85 -0.81
C TRP A 110 6.74 -18.77 -0.62
N LEU A 111 6.43 -19.56 -1.65
CA LEU A 111 5.47 -20.65 -1.63
C LEU A 111 6.21 -21.94 -1.29
N ARG A 112 6.23 -22.32 -0.01
CA ARG A 112 6.91 -23.54 0.39
C ARG A 112 6.05 -24.75 0.02
N LYS A 113 6.46 -25.45 -1.03
CA LYS A 113 5.77 -26.64 -1.55
C LYS A 113 6.41 -27.91 -0.99
N VAL A 114 5.57 -28.88 -0.62
CA VAL A 114 6.01 -30.20 -0.16
C VAL A 114 5.46 -31.25 -1.12
N PHE A 115 6.32 -32.17 -1.56
CA PHE A 115 5.90 -33.28 -2.39
C PHE A 115 5.11 -34.29 -1.53
N LYS A 116 3.85 -34.53 -1.90
CA LYS A 116 3.01 -35.56 -1.31
C LYS A 116 3.00 -36.79 -2.23
N PRO A 117 3.65 -37.90 -1.84
CA PRO A 117 3.66 -39.10 -2.65
C PRO A 117 2.27 -39.72 -2.72
N GLN A 118 1.92 -40.26 -3.89
CA GLN A 118 0.69 -41.00 -4.14
C GLN A 118 1.03 -42.38 -4.71
N ARG A 119 0.03 -43.27 -4.82
CA ARG A 119 0.24 -44.66 -5.27
C ARG A 119 0.85 -44.75 -6.68
N PHE A 120 0.60 -43.74 -7.52
CA PHE A 120 1.27 -43.53 -8.80
C PHE A 120 1.70 -42.06 -8.90
N GLY A 121 2.99 -41.78 -8.72
CA GLY A 121 3.52 -40.42 -8.73
C GLY A 121 3.29 -39.66 -7.42
N GLY A 122 2.99 -38.37 -7.53
CA GLY A 122 2.68 -37.49 -6.40
C GLY A 122 2.47 -36.07 -6.86
N SER A 123 2.00 -35.20 -5.96
CA SER A 123 1.74 -33.80 -6.25
C SER A 123 2.47 -32.90 -5.26
N TYR A 124 2.87 -31.72 -5.72
CA TYR A 124 3.35 -30.68 -4.81
C TYR A 124 2.14 -29.96 -4.22
N GLU A 125 2.09 -29.87 -2.90
CA GLU A 125 1.08 -29.09 -2.19
C GLU A 125 1.76 -27.93 -1.46
N ILE A 126 1.15 -26.76 -1.51
CA ILE A 126 1.64 -25.58 -0.77
C ILE A 126 1.38 -25.82 0.72
N GLN A 127 2.46 -25.81 1.51
CA GLN A 127 2.39 -25.99 2.96
C GLN A 127 2.16 -24.67 3.69
N ASP A 128 2.89 -23.63 3.32
CA ASP A 128 2.79 -22.28 3.89
C ASP A 128 3.40 -21.23 2.95
N MET A 129 3.15 -19.96 3.29
CA MET A 129 3.54 -18.79 2.52
C MET A 129 4.28 -17.79 3.40
N TRP A 130 5.50 -17.40 3.01
CA TRP A 130 6.36 -16.53 3.80
C TRP A 130 6.72 -15.26 3.06
N VAL A 131 6.41 -14.10 3.64
CA VAL A 131 6.90 -12.82 3.12
C VAL A 131 8.41 -12.76 3.31
N MET A 132 9.15 -12.59 2.21
CA MET A 132 10.60 -12.43 2.24
C MET A 132 10.92 -10.93 2.23
N PRO A 133 11.71 -10.41 3.20
CA PRO A 133 12.16 -9.03 3.18
C PRO A 133 12.85 -8.69 1.85
N THR A 134 12.38 -7.65 1.15
CA THR A 134 12.86 -7.29 -0.20
C THR A 134 14.37 -7.07 -0.25
N GLU A 135 14.94 -6.47 0.80
CA GLU A 135 16.39 -6.24 0.98
C GLU A 135 17.23 -7.53 1.03
N SER A 136 16.59 -8.66 1.33
CA SER A 136 17.23 -9.97 1.48
C SER A 136 17.02 -10.88 0.24
N VAL A 137 16.35 -10.37 -0.80
CA VAL A 137 16.08 -11.10 -2.04
C VAL A 137 16.84 -10.49 -3.20
N GLN A 138 17.53 -11.34 -3.96
CA GLN A 138 18.19 -10.98 -5.21
C GLN A 138 17.52 -11.72 -6.36
N VAL A 139 17.23 -11.02 -7.46
CA VAL A 139 16.63 -11.60 -8.66
C VAL A 139 17.73 -11.85 -9.68
N TYR A 140 17.78 -13.06 -10.23
CA TYR A 140 18.75 -13.45 -11.26
C TYR A 140 18.02 -13.90 -12.52
N ILE A 141 18.62 -13.63 -13.67
CA ILE A 141 18.20 -14.20 -14.95
C ILE A 141 19.23 -15.25 -15.34
N ASP A 142 18.77 -16.39 -15.88
CA ASP A 142 19.66 -17.39 -16.48
C ASP A 142 20.60 -16.77 -17.54
N ASP A 143 21.80 -17.33 -17.68
CA ASP A 143 22.78 -16.86 -18.67
C ASP A 143 22.23 -16.92 -20.12
N ALA A 144 21.28 -17.82 -20.40
CA ALA A 144 20.59 -17.93 -21.69
C ALA A 144 19.53 -16.83 -21.93
N GLY A 145 19.22 -16.01 -20.92
CA GLY A 145 18.09 -15.09 -20.90
C GLY A 145 16.75 -15.79 -20.72
N TYR A 146 15.67 -15.02 -20.51
CA TYR A 146 14.30 -15.53 -20.37
C TYR A 146 13.43 -15.29 -21.62
N PHE A 147 13.90 -14.49 -22.58
CA PHE A 147 13.16 -14.21 -23.82
C PHE A 147 12.96 -15.49 -24.64
N GLY A 148 11.71 -15.76 -25.02
CA GLY A 148 11.33 -16.96 -25.79
C GLY A 148 11.46 -18.26 -25.00
N ALA A 149 11.33 -18.20 -23.66
CA ALA A 149 11.40 -19.37 -22.76
C ALA A 149 12.73 -20.14 -22.81
N LYS A 150 13.83 -19.46 -23.18
CA LYS A 150 15.19 -20.05 -23.23
C LYS A 150 15.81 -20.30 -21.85
N GLY A 151 15.25 -19.67 -20.82
CA GLY A 151 15.69 -19.74 -19.43
C GLY A 151 14.62 -19.12 -18.54
N GLN A 152 14.89 -19.04 -17.25
CA GLN A 152 13.94 -18.57 -16.25
C GLN A 152 14.55 -17.54 -15.29
N ILE A 153 13.67 -16.92 -14.51
CA ILE A 153 14.03 -16.04 -13.41
C ILE A 153 14.22 -16.88 -12.15
N TRP A 154 15.24 -16.54 -11.38
CA TRP A 154 15.55 -17.14 -10.10
C TRP A 154 15.55 -16.10 -8.99
N TYR A 155 15.14 -16.54 -7.81
CA TYR A 155 15.15 -15.73 -6.60
C TYR A 155 16.13 -16.33 -5.61
N VAL A 156 17.08 -15.53 -5.17
CA VAL A 156 18.00 -15.89 -4.12
C VAL A 156 17.62 -15.14 -2.87
N TYR A 157 17.12 -15.85 -1.86
CA TYR A 157 16.85 -15.30 -0.55
C TYR A 157 17.97 -15.66 0.41
N THR A 158 18.48 -14.67 1.14
CA THR A 158 19.44 -14.89 2.23
C THR A 158 18.78 -14.52 3.55
N ASP A 159 18.55 -15.50 4.41
CA ASP A 159 17.96 -15.24 5.72
C ASP A 159 18.96 -14.46 6.60
N LYS A 160 18.59 -13.24 7.00
CA LYS A 160 19.45 -12.39 7.83
C LYS A 160 19.71 -12.94 9.23
N TYR A 161 18.89 -13.88 9.71
CA TYR A 161 19.04 -14.45 11.04
C TYR A 161 19.93 -15.70 11.04
N SER A 162 19.62 -16.68 10.20
CA SER A 162 20.41 -17.92 10.11
C SER A 162 21.63 -17.82 9.18
N GLY A 163 21.64 -16.87 8.24
CA GLY A 163 22.61 -16.81 7.15
C GLY A 163 22.37 -17.83 6.04
N GLU A 164 21.32 -18.65 6.14
CA GLU A 164 21.01 -19.65 5.11
C GLU A 164 20.57 -18.99 3.81
N ARG A 165 21.02 -19.58 2.69
CA ARG A 165 20.74 -19.09 1.35
C ARG A 165 19.85 -20.07 0.61
N TYR A 166 18.69 -19.58 0.18
CA TYR A 166 17.68 -20.31 -0.56
C TYR A 166 17.72 -19.86 -2.03
N THR A 167 17.77 -20.82 -2.96
CA THR A 167 17.66 -20.54 -4.40
C THR A 167 16.34 -21.11 -4.88
N LEU A 168 15.43 -20.22 -5.26
CA LEU A 168 14.03 -20.50 -5.53
C LEU A 168 13.71 -20.22 -6.99
N ARG A 169 12.91 -21.07 -7.61
CA ARG A 169 12.41 -20.88 -8.97
C ARG A 169 11.28 -19.86 -9.01
N SER A 170 10.98 -19.37 -10.22
CA SER A 170 9.89 -18.42 -10.41
C SER A 170 8.50 -18.96 -10.01
N ASP A 171 8.26 -20.26 -10.07
CA ASP A 171 7.01 -20.90 -9.64
C ASP A 171 6.92 -21.13 -8.12
N GLU A 172 8.00 -20.86 -7.38
CA GLU A 172 8.07 -20.95 -5.92
C GLU A 172 7.95 -19.59 -5.24
N VAL A 173 7.90 -18.48 -6.00
CA VAL A 173 7.85 -17.13 -5.45
C VAL A 173 6.75 -16.33 -6.11
N LEU A 174 5.78 -15.83 -5.33
CA LEU A 174 4.91 -14.74 -5.79
C LEU A 174 5.71 -13.45 -5.75
N HIS A 175 5.73 -12.72 -6.86
CA HIS A 175 6.45 -11.47 -7.01
C HIS A 175 5.49 -10.36 -7.42
N PHE A 176 5.17 -9.48 -6.47
CA PHE A 176 4.34 -8.31 -6.68
C PHE A 176 5.21 -7.07 -6.84
N LYS A 177 4.85 -6.18 -7.78
CA LYS A 177 5.66 -5.02 -8.15
C LYS A 177 4.84 -3.75 -8.21
N THR A 178 5.50 -2.61 -8.04
CA THR A 178 4.86 -1.32 -8.32
C THR A 178 4.41 -1.26 -9.78
N SER A 179 3.38 -0.46 -10.06
CA SER A 179 2.94 -0.19 -11.44
C SER A 179 4.03 0.51 -12.27
N TYR A 180 5.06 1.02 -11.60
CA TYR A 180 6.21 1.68 -12.22
C TYR A 180 7.36 0.68 -12.39
N SER A 181 7.51 0.16 -13.60
CA SER A 181 8.56 -0.77 -14.00
C SER A 181 9.02 -0.45 -15.43
N PHE A 182 10.33 -0.49 -15.68
CA PHE A 182 10.90 -0.22 -17.01
C PHE A 182 11.30 -1.48 -17.78
N ASP A 183 11.52 -2.59 -17.07
CA ASP A 183 11.91 -3.88 -17.63
C ASP A 183 10.75 -4.91 -17.59
N GLY A 184 9.66 -4.57 -16.90
CA GLY A 184 8.54 -5.48 -16.64
C GLY A 184 8.88 -6.60 -15.65
N VAL A 185 10.10 -6.65 -15.12
CA VAL A 185 10.59 -7.67 -14.19
C VAL A 185 10.61 -7.11 -12.78
N LEU A 186 11.27 -5.98 -12.56
CA LEU A 186 11.36 -5.30 -11.26
C LEU A 186 10.53 -4.02 -11.25
N GLY A 187 9.83 -3.79 -10.16
CA GLY A 187 9.23 -2.49 -9.83
C GLY A 187 10.25 -1.53 -9.22
N VAL A 188 9.98 -0.24 -9.39
CA VAL A 188 10.78 0.84 -8.79
C VAL A 188 10.17 1.24 -7.44
N PRO A 189 11.00 1.48 -6.40
CA PRO A 189 10.51 1.95 -5.11
C PRO A 189 9.88 3.34 -5.18
N VAL A 190 8.70 3.52 -4.59
CA VAL A 190 8.03 4.84 -4.56
C VAL A 190 8.86 5.87 -3.78
N LYS A 191 9.61 5.42 -2.77
CA LYS A 191 10.54 6.26 -2.00
C LYS A 191 11.64 6.88 -2.87
N ASP A 192 12.11 6.17 -3.89
CA ASP A 192 13.16 6.66 -4.78
C ASP A 192 12.58 7.67 -5.77
N ILE A 193 11.35 7.43 -6.26
CA ILE A 193 10.61 8.35 -7.13
C ILE A 193 10.34 9.68 -6.40
N LEU A 194 9.97 9.62 -5.11
CA LEU A 194 9.59 10.79 -4.31
C LEU A 194 10.71 11.32 -3.40
N LYS A 195 11.95 10.87 -3.59
CA LYS A 195 13.05 11.12 -2.66
C LYS A 195 13.21 12.60 -2.30
N SER A 196 13.28 13.47 -3.30
CA SER A 196 13.45 14.92 -3.10
C SER A 196 12.27 15.56 -2.36
N THR A 197 11.04 15.18 -2.70
CA THR A 197 9.83 15.70 -2.07
C THR A 197 9.70 15.25 -0.62
N VAL A 198 9.92 13.96 -0.34
CA VAL A 198 9.85 13.39 1.02
C VAL A 198 10.97 13.95 1.89
N GLU A 199 12.20 14.02 1.37
CA GLU A 199 13.31 14.65 2.10
C GLU A 199 13.05 16.13 2.37
N GLY A 200 12.49 16.87 1.41
CA GLY A 200 12.09 18.26 1.61
C GLY A 200 11.06 18.44 2.71
N GLY A 201 10.07 17.55 2.79
CA GLY A 201 9.09 17.50 3.89
C GLY A 201 9.74 17.25 5.25
N LEU A 202 10.69 16.31 5.33
CA LEU A 202 11.43 16.01 6.55
C LEU A 202 12.30 17.20 7.00
N GLU A 203 13.01 17.85 6.07
CA GLU A 203 13.81 19.04 6.38
C GLU A 203 12.94 20.20 6.86
N SER A 204 11.78 20.40 6.25
CA SER A 204 10.80 21.41 6.69
C SER A 204 10.34 21.13 8.13
N GLN A 205 10.08 19.86 8.47
CA GLN A 205 9.72 19.49 9.84
C GLN A 205 10.88 19.67 10.83
N ASN A 206 12.11 19.33 10.43
CA ASN A 206 13.30 19.53 11.26
C ASN A 206 13.57 21.02 11.51
N PHE A 207 13.44 21.86 10.47
CA PHE A 207 13.52 23.31 10.59
C PHE A 207 12.51 23.83 11.60
N MET A 208 11.25 23.37 11.52
CA MET A 208 10.19 23.78 12.43
C MET A 208 10.45 23.31 13.87
N ASN A 209 10.88 22.06 14.05
CA ASN A 209 11.28 21.52 15.36
C ASN A 209 12.41 22.35 15.99
N ASN A 210 13.39 22.77 15.18
CA ASN A 210 14.49 23.62 15.64
C ASN A 210 14.01 25.03 15.96
N LEU A 211 13.15 25.62 15.14
CA LEU A 211 12.55 26.93 15.37
C LEU A 211 11.77 26.97 16.70
N TYR A 212 11.01 25.93 17.02
CA TYR A 212 10.31 25.82 18.30
C TYR A 212 11.28 25.62 19.48
N LYS A 213 12.31 24.78 19.32
CA LYS A 213 13.34 24.57 20.35
C LYS A 213 14.14 25.85 20.65
N SER A 214 14.36 26.70 19.65
CA SER A 214 15.09 27.96 19.77
C SER A 214 14.18 29.17 20.06
N GLY A 215 12.91 28.97 20.44
CA GLY A 215 12.02 30.05 20.88
C GLY A 215 11.59 31.02 19.78
N LEU A 216 11.32 30.54 18.56
CA LEU A 216 10.84 31.30 17.37
C LEU A 216 11.79 32.41 16.86
N THR A 217 12.87 32.70 17.58
CA THR A 217 13.83 33.76 17.24
C THR A 217 15.04 33.12 16.58
N ALA A 218 14.86 32.51 15.41
CA ALA A 218 15.89 31.64 14.82
C ALA A 218 17.19 32.37 14.45
N LYS A 219 17.16 33.70 14.27
CA LYS A 219 18.35 34.52 14.00
C LYS A 219 18.16 35.93 14.54
N ALA A 220 19.18 36.49 15.17
CA ALA A 220 19.23 37.89 15.56
C ALA A 220 20.58 38.49 15.15
N ALA A 221 20.57 39.72 14.65
CA ALA A 221 21.78 40.49 14.42
C ALA A 221 22.10 41.29 15.68
N LEU A 222 23.31 41.12 16.22
CA LEU A 222 23.80 41.96 17.30
C LEU A 222 24.57 43.14 16.70
N GLU A 223 23.95 44.32 16.75
CA GLU A 223 24.56 45.59 16.34
C GLU A 223 25.28 46.21 17.54
N TYR A 224 26.53 46.63 17.35
CA TYR A 224 27.32 47.32 18.36
C TYR A 224 28.30 48.29 17.67
N THR A 225 28.73 49.32 18.40
CA THR A 225 29.70 50.31 17.91
C THR A 225 31.11 49.99 18.42
N GLY A 226 32.12 50.14 17.54
CA GLY A 226 33.54 49.95 17.88
C GLY A 226 34.15 48.63 17.36
N ASP A 227 35.49 48.58 17.30
CA ASP A 227 36.23 47.40 16.87
C ASP A 227 36.43 46.42 18.03
N LEU A 228 35.75 45.27 17.96
CA LEU A 228 36.02 44.13 18.83
C LEU A 228 37.05 43.21 18.18
N ASN A 229 38.01 42.71 18.98
CA ASN A 229 38.85 41.60 18.54
C ASN A 229 38.05 40.28 18.50
N GLU A 230 38.58 39.28 17.80
CA GLU A 230 37.85 38.01 17.57
C GLU A 230 37.54 37.24 18.87
N ASP A 231 38.38 37.36 19.91
CA ASP A 231 38.14 36.70 21.21
C ASP A 231 36.96 37.36 21.96
N ALA A 232 36.91 38.70 21.97
CA ALA A 232 35.83 39.45 22.58
C ALA A 232 34.50 39.24 21.85
N LYS A 233 34.52 39.15 20.50
CA LYS A 233 33.32 38.80 19.71
C LYS A 233 32.79 37.42 20.09
N LYS A 234 33.64 36.40 20.18
CA LYS A 234 33.22 35.04 20.55
C LYS A 234 32.62 34.97 21.96
N LYS A 235 33.24 35.64 22.93
CA LYS A 235 32.71 35.72 24.31
C LYS A 235 31.36 36.43 24.38
N LEU A 236 31.22 37.52 23.61
CA LEU A 236 29.97 38.28 23.54
C LEU A 236 28.85 37.42 22.94
N VAL A 237 29.10 36.77 21.79
CA VAL A 237 28.13 35.87 21.14
C VAL A 237 27.74 34.72 22.07
N ALA A 238 28.72 34.05 22.70
CA ALA A 238 28.46 32.94 23.62
C ALA A 238 27.59 33.36 24.83
N GLY A 239 27.80 34.57 25.36
CA GLY A 239 26.97 35.12 26.43
C GLY A 239 25.52 35.31 25.99
N PHE A 240 25.30 35.89 24.80
CA PHE A 240 23.95 36.06 24.24
C PHE A 240 23.28 34.71 23.91
N GLU A 241 24.02 33.75 23.35
CA GLU A 241 23.53 32.41 23.05
C GLU A 241 23.10 31.65 24.31
N GLN A 242 23.79 31.85 25.43
CA GLN A 242 23.40 31.25 26.71
C GLN A 242 22.02 31.72 27.19
N PHE A 243 21.66 32.98 26.93
CA PHE A 243 20.36 33.53 27.30
C PHE A 243 19.27 33.27 26.24
N ALA A 244 19.66 33.06 24.97
CA ALA A 244 18.72 32.92 23.85
C ALA A 244 18.39 31.46 23.50
N ASN A 245 19.29 30.51 23.72
CA ASN A 245 19.09 29.11 23.35
C ASN A 245 18.46 28.28 24.48
N GLY A 246 17.63 27.31 24.12
CA GLY A 246 16.97 26.38 25.04
C GLY A 246 15.48 26.68 25.21
N SER A 247 14.65 25.64 25.21
CA SER A 247 13.19 25.76 25.34
C SER A 247 12.76 26.45 26.64
N GLU A 248 13.53 26.25 27.70
CA GLU A 248 13.34 26.87 29.02
C GLU A 248 13.69 28.37 29.05
N ASN A 249 14.37 28.89 28.03
CA ASN A 249 14.71 30.31 27.91
C ASN A 249 13.74 31.07 27.00
N SER A 250 12.79 30.38 26.36
CA SER A 250 11.70 31.00 25.60
C SER A 250 10.88 31.97 26.47
N GLY A 251 10.72 33.20 26.01
CA GLY A 251 9.96 34.25 26.71
C GLY A 251 10.71 34.97 27.84
N LYS A 252 12.00 34.68 28.08
CA LYS A 252 12.82 35.41 29.05
C LYS A 252 13.36 36.72 28.47
N ILE A 253 13.60 37.71 29.35
CA ILE A 253 14.20 38.99 28.98
C ILE A 253 15.70 38.79 28.78
N ILE A 254 16.21 39.17 27.60
CA ILE A 254 17.65 39.14 27.28
C ILE A 254 18.26 40.50 27.69
N PRO A 255 19.22 40.55 28.63
CA PRO A 255 19.87 41.80 29.00
C PRO A 255 20.80 42.27 27.87
N VAL A 256 20.53 43.45 27.30
CA VAL A 256 21.37 44.07 26.25
C VAL A 256 22.18 45.22 26.87
N PRO A 257 23.52 45.19 26.83
CA PRO A 257 24.35 46.27 27.34
C PRO A 257 24.15 47.61 26.61
N LEU A 258 24.48 48.71 27.29
CA LEU A 258 24.48 50.06 26.71
C LEU A 258 25.36 50.12 25.45
N GLY A 259 24.82 50.68 24.37
CA GLY A 259 25.50 50.81 23.08
C GLY A 259 25.39 49.58 22.17
N MET A 260 24.69 48.53 22.59
CA MET A 260 24.38 47.36 21.78
C MET A 260 22.89 47.28 21.49
N LYS A 261 22.53 46.66 20.36
CA LYS A 261 21.15 46.42 19.96
C LYS A 261 21.01 45.03 19.35
N LEU A 262 20.17 44.20 19.96
CA LEU A 262 19.80 42.92 19.40
C LEU A 262 18.60 43.13 18.48
N ILE A 263 18.80 42.93 17.18
CA ILE A 263 17.77 43.06 16.15
C ILE A 263 17.31 41.66 15.76
N PRO A 264 16.05 41.25 16.05
CA PRO A 264 15.55 39.99 15.55
C PRO A 264 15.50 40.04 14.02
N LEU A 265 16.07 39.02 13.37
CA LEU A 265 15.92 38.81 11.94
C LEU A 265 14.59 38.08 11.75
N ASP A 266 13.55 38.88 11.53
CA ASP A 266 12.19 38.39 11.35
C ASP A 266 12.12 37.49 10.10
N ILE A 267 11.91 36.20 10.31
CA ILE A 267 11.57 35.29 9.22
C ILE A 267 10.08 35.50 8.99
N LYS A 268 9.73 36.34 8.01
CA LYS A 268 8.34 36.49 7.52
C LYS A 268 7.90 35.23 6.77
N LEU A 269 7.82 34.10 7.46
CA LEU A 269 6.94 33.01 7.09
C LEU A 269 5.62 33.34 7.78
N THR A 270 4.65 33.89 7.05
CA THR A 270 3.30 33.93 7.63
C THR A 270 2.85 32.49 7.81
N ASP A 271 2.25 32.17 8.96
CA ASP A 271 1.78 30.81 9.28
C ASP A 271 0.90 30.23 8.15
N SER A 272 0.16 31.09 7.44
CA SER A 272 -0.66 30.74 6.28
C SER A 272 0.14 30.18 5.09
N GLN A 273 1.26 30.80 4.70
CA GLN A 273 2.05 30.35 3.55
C GLN A 273 2.76 29.02 3.85
N PHE A 274 3.22 28.84 5.09
CA PHE A 274 3.83 27.58 5.51
C PHE A 274 2.81 26.44 5.52
N PHE A 275 1.59 26.70 6.00
CA PHE A 275 0.50 25.73 5.96
C PHE A 275 0.16 25.33 4.52
N GLU A 276 0.03 26.29 3.61
CA GLU A 276 -0.24 26.04 2.18
C GLU A 276 0.85 25.17 1.53
N LEU A 277 2.13 25.45 1.79
CA LEU A 277 3.24 24.66 1.26
C LEU A 277 3.25 23.22 1.80
N LYS A 278 2.98 23.03 3.10
CA LYS A 278 2.86 21.70 3.70
C LYS A 278 1.69 20.92 3.10
N LYS A 279 0.54 21.58 2.96
CA LYS A 279 -0.65 20.99 2.34
C LYS A 279 -0.36 20.57 0.90
N PHE A 280 0.23 21.45 0.10
CA PHE A 280 0.59 21.16 -1.28
C PHE A 280 1.54 19.97 -1.38
N SER A 281 2.58 19.92 -0.54
CA SER A 281 3.53 18.80 -0.48
C SER A 281 2.83 17.48 -0.12
N ALA A 282 1.94 17.50 0.87
CA ALA A 282 1.14 16.33 1.24
C ALA A 282 0.26 15.84 0.07
N LEU A 283 -0.39 16.75 -0.65
CA LEU A 283 -1.19 16.40 -1.82
C LEU A 283 -0.36 15.82 -2.97
N GLN A 284 0.87 16.32 -3.18
CA GLN A 284 1.79 15.75 -4.17
C GLN A 284 2.22 14.33 -3.80
N ILE A 285 2.56 14.09 -2.53
CA ILE A 285 2.92 12.75 -2.04
C ILE A 285 1.71 11.81 -2.20
N ALA A 286 0.53 12.19 -1.72
CA ALA A 286 -0.68 11.37 -1.85
C ALA A 286 -1.05 11.08 -3.32
N GLY A 287 -0.98 12.10 -4.19
CA GLY A 287 -1.24 11.95 -5.62
C GLY A 287 -0.30 10.95 -6.30
N ALA A 288 0.97 10.88 -5.88
CA ALA A 288 1.92 9.90 -6.41
C ALA A 288 1.59 8.45 -6.02
N PHE A 289 0.86 8.23 -4.92
CA PHE A 289 0.31 6.92 -4.54
C PHE A 289 -1.08 6.65 -5.14
N GLY A 290 -1.67 7.60 -5.88
CA GLY A 290 -3.06 7.52 -6.35
C GLY A 290 -4.11 7.83 -5.26
N ILE A 291 -3.66 8.22 -4.06
CA ILE A 291 -4.53 8.44 -2.92
C ILE A 291 -5.23 9.80 -3.02
N LYS A 292 -6.54 9.79 -2.78
CA LYS A 292 -7.39 10.99 -2.90
C LYS A 292 -7.31 11.85 -1.63
N PRO A 293 -7.51 13.18 -1.70
CA PRO A 293 -7.33 14.09 -0.55
C PRO A 293 -8.14 13.71 0.70
N ASN A 294 -9.40 13.28 0.52
CA ASN A 294 -10.25 12.84 1.63
C ASN A 294 -9.68 11.65 2.42
N GLN A 295 -8.87 10.80 1.78
CA GLN A 295 -8.26 9.64 2.42
C GLN A 295 -7.09 10.02 3.34
N ILE A 296 -6.52 11.21 3.15
CA ILE A 296 -5.51 11.80 4.06
C ILE A 296 -6.10 12.88 4.97
N ASN A 297 -7.42 12.86 5.17
CA ASN A 297 -8.20 13.79 6.00
C ASN A 297 -8.25 15.25 5.50
N ASP A 298 -8.06 15.50 4.19
CA ASP A 298 -8.35 16.81 3.60
C ASP A 298 -9.81 16.88 3.13
N TYR A 299 -10.64 17.59 3.89
CA TYR A 299 -12.08 17.70 3.69
C TYR A 299 -12.55 19.09 3.21
N GLU A 300 -11.66 20.01 2.85
CA GLU A 300 -12.04 21.39 2.50
C GLU A 300 -13.09 21.52 1.38
N LYS A 301 -13.21 20.52 0.51
CA LYS A 301 -14.19 20.49 -0.59
C LYS A 301 -15.12 19.27 -0.54
N SER A 302 -15.27 18.63 0.62
CA SER A 302 -15.95 17.35 0.76
C SER A 302 -17.40 17.50 1.25
N SER A 303 -18.34 16.92 0.51
CA SER A 303 -19.72 16.63 0.93
C SER A 303 -19.94 15.10 1.03
N TYR A 304 -21.05 14.64 1.61
CA TYR A 304 -21.36 13.20 1.71
C TYR A 304 -21.46 12.52 0.33
N ALA A 305 -22.21 13.10 -0.62
CA ALA A 305 -22.30 12.58 -1.99
C ALA A 305 -20.93 12.60 -2.70
N ASN A 306 -20.10 13.61 -2.42
CA ASN A 306 -18.72 13.63 -2.92
C ASN A 306 -17.85 12.53 -2.30
N SER A 307 -18.17 12.03 -1.10
CA SER A 307 -17.33 11.05 -0.39
C SER A 307 -17.48 9.63 -0.96
N GLU A 308 -18.70 9.19 -1.28
CA GLU A 308 -18.92 7.90 -1.96
C GLU A 308 -18.30 7.88 -3.35
N MET A 309 -18.48 8.96 -4.12
CA MET A 309 -17.86 9.12 -5.43
C MET A 309 -16.33 9.13 -5.34
N GLN A 310 -15.75 9.77 -4.31
CA GLN A 310 -14.30 9.74 -4.09
C GLN A 310 -13.80 8.35 -3.69
N GLN A 311 -14.56 7.59 -2.89
CA GLN A 311 -14.22 6.21 -2.55
C GLN A 311 -14.26 5.30 -3.79
N LEU A 312 -15.25 5.50 -4.66
CA LEU A 312 -15.32 4.81 -5.95
C LEU A 312 -14.16 5.20 -6.87
N SER A 313 -13.81 6.49 -6.95
CA SER A 313 -12.66 6.95 -7.74
C SER A 313 -11.34 6.38 -7.20
N PHE A 314 -11.15 6.30 -5.89
CA PHE A 314 -10.00 5.60 -5.32
C PHE A 314 -9.95 4.13 -5.72
N TYR A 315 -11.10 3.43 -5.66
CA TYR A 315 -11.17 2.04 -6.11
C TYR A 315 -10.78 1.90 -7.58
N VAL A 316 -11.44 2.66 -8.46
CA VAL A 316 -11.29 2.54 -9.92
C VAL A 316 -9.91 2.99 -10.38
N ASP A 317 -9.42 4.13 -9.89
CA ASP A 317 -8.21 4.76 -10.41
C ASP A 317 -6.93 4.18 -9.79
N THR A 318 -7.01 3.56 -8.60
CA THR A 318 -5.84 3.13 -7.83
C THR A 318 -5.89 1.65 -7.48
N GLU A 319 -6.86 1.23 -6.66
CA GLU A 319 -6.87 -0.13 -6.12
C GLU A 319 -7.14 -1.20 -7.17
N LEU A 320 -7.99 -0.93 -8.18
CA LEU A 320 -8.37 -1.93 -9.18
C LEU A 320 -7.17 -2.48 -9.96
N PHE A 321 -6.21 -1.63 -10.33
CA PHE A 321 -4.98 -2.08 -10.99
C PHE A 321 -4.13 -2.95 -10.05
N ILE A 322 -4.01 -2.54 -8.79
CA ILE A 322 -3.25 -3.28 -7.77
C ILE A 322 -3.87 -4.66 -7.57
N LEU A 323 -5.18 -4.71 -7.33
CA LEU A 323 -5.93 -5.95 -7.16
C LEU A 323 -5.78 -6.89 -8.35
N LYS A 324 -5.97 -6.37 -9.56
CA LYS A 324 -5.83 -7.16 -10.79
C LYS A 324 -4.44 -7.77 -10.92
N GLN A 325 -3.38 -6.98 -10.69
CA GLN A 325 -2.00 -7.49 -10.73
C GLN A 325 -1.80 -8.62 -9.71
N TYR A 326 -2.35 -8.47 -8.51
CA TYR A 326 -2.22 -9.50 -7.48
C TYR A 326 -2.98 -10.76 -7.86
N GLU A 327 -4.23 -10.63 -8.33
CA GLU A 327 -5.05 -11.74 -8.80
C GLU A 327 -4.37 -12.50 -9.93
N GLU A 328 -3.79 -11.81 -10.92
CA GLU A 328 -3.07 -12.43 -12.04
C GLU A 328 -1.86 -13.25 -11.55
N GLU A 329 -1.03 -12.69 -10.66
CA GLU A 329 0.15 -13.37 -10.12
C GLU A 329 -0.23 -14.57 -9.24
N ILE A 330 -1.26 -14.42 -8.39
CA ILE A 330 -1.81 -15.48 -7.54
C ILE A 330 -2.35 -16.61 -8.40
N ASN A 331 -3.21 -16.30 -9.37
CA ASN A 331 -3.84 -17.29 -10.24
C ASN A 331 -2.80 -18.04 -11.06
N TYR A 332 -1.79 -17.36 -11.58
CA TYR A 332 -0.76 -17.99 -12.40
C TYR A 332 0.14 -18.97 -11.61
N LYS A 333 0.51 -18.64 -10.36
CA LYS A 333 1.52 -19.42 -9.61
C LYS A 333 0.96 -20.37 -8.55
N ILE A 334 -0.28 -20.15 -8.11
CA ILE A 334 -0.92 -20.99 -7.09
C ILE A 334 -1.76 -22.10 -7.72
N LEU A 335 -2.50 -21.79 -8.78
CA LEU A 335 -3.38 -22.77 -9.40
C LEU A 335 -2.59 -23.82 -10.17
N THR A 336 -3.09 -25.04 -10.12
CA THR A 336 -2.63 -26.11 -11.01
C THR A 336 -3.15 -25.89 -12.43
N PRO A 337 -2.47 -26.40 -13.47
CA PRO A 337 -2.98 -26.35 -14.84
C PRO A 337 -4.40 -26.92 -14.96
N GLU A 338 -4.70 -28.00 -14.24
CA GLU A 338 -6.02 -28.63 -14.22
C GLU A 338 -7.08 -27.73 -13.58
N GLU A 339 -6.77 -27.02 -12.49
CA GLU A 339 -7.69 -26.05 -11.89
C GLU A 339 -7.98 -24.89 -12.86
N VAL A 340 -6.96 -24.40 -13.58
CA VAL A 340 -7.14 -23.33 -14.58
C VAL A 340 -8.03 -23.80 -15.74
N GLU A 341 -7.80 -25.00 -16.27
CA GLU A 341 -8.64 -25.59 -17.34
C GLU A 341 -10.09 -25.80 -16.88
N GLN A 342 -10.31 -26.07 -15.60
CA GLN A 342 -11.64 -26.21 -14.99
C GLN A 342 -12.27 -24.86 -14.63
N GLY A 343 -11.64 -23.73 -14.98
CA GLY A 343 -12.16 -22.38 -14.77
C GLY A 343 -12.05 -21.89 -13.33
N PHE A 344 -11.20 -22.47 -12.48
CA PHE A 344 -11.01 -21.98 -11.12
C PHE A 344 -10.15 -20.71 -11.08
N PHE A 345 -10.50 -19.78 -10.19
CA PHE A 345 -9.72 -18.57 -9.99
C PHE A 345 -9.92 -17.95 -8.60
N PHE A 346 -8.89 -17.23 -8.16
CA PHE A 346 -8.89 -16.35 -7.00
C PHE A 346 -9.27 -14.93 -7.41
N LYS A 347 -10.11 -14.29 -6.59
CA LYS A 347 -10.52 -12.90 -6.76
C LYS A 347 -10.69 -12.21 -5.40
N PHE A 348 -10.17 -11.00 -5.24
CA PHE A 348 -10.42 -10.20 -4.04
C PHE A 348 -11.87 -9.71 -4.02
N ASN A 349 -12.48 -9.69 -2.84
CA ASN A 349 -13.80 -9.11 -2.68
C ASN A 349 -13.72 -7.58 -2.53
N GLU A 350 -13.77 -6.89 -3.66
CA GLU A 350 -13.74 -5.42 -3.78
C GLU A 350 -14.95 -4.74 -3.12
N LYS A 351 -16.06 -5.47 -2.95
CA LYS A 351 -17.31 -4.91 -2.38
C LYS A 351 -17.12 -4.38 -0.96
N VAL A 352 -16.05 -4.77 -0.26
CA VAL A 352 -15.69 -4.23 1.05
C VAL A 352 -15.34 -2.74 0.97
N ILE A 353 -14.79 -2.27 -0.16
CA ILE A 353 -14.43 -0.86 -0.37
C ILE A 353 -15.68 -0.01 -0.59
N LEU A 354 -16.69 -0.56 -1.28
CA LEU A 354 -17.93 0.12 -1.66
C LEU A 354 -19.09 -0.17 -0.68
N ARG A 355 -18.77 -0.46 0.58
CA ARG A 355 -19.80 -0.74 1.58
C ARG A 355 -20.58 0.54 1.87
N THR A 356 -21.86 0.53 1.50
CA THR A 356 -22.79 1.63 1.72
C THR A 356 -23.38 1.59 3.14
N ASP A 357 -24.07 2.65 3.54
CA ASP A 357 -24.83 2.66 4.78
C ASP A 357 -25.94 1.60 4.79
N SER A 358 -26.41 1.21 5.98
CA SER A 358 -27.37 0.12 6.14
C SER A 358 -28.66 0.31 5.36
N LYS A 359 -29.13 1.56 5.17
CA LYS A 359 -30.35 1.82 4.41
C LYS A 359 -30.11 1.58 2.93
N THR A 360 -29.09 2.19 2.36
CA THR A 360 -28.72 2.00 0.94
C THR A 360 -28.40 0.53 0.64
N GLN A 361 -27.75 -0.17 1.58
CA GLN A 361 -27.49 -1.61 1.46
C GLN A 361 -28.79 -2.43 1.39
N MET A 362 -29.74 -2.18 2.30
CA MET A 362 -31.03 -2.90 2.32
C MET A 362 -31.87 -2.57 1.09
N ASP A 363 -31.90 -1.31 0.66
CA ASP A 363 -32.63 -0.88 -0.55
C ASP A 363 -32.05 -1.56 -1.81
N THR A 364 -30.72 -1.66 -1.90
CA THR A 364 -30.03 -2.34 -3.02
C THR A 364 -30.32 -3.85 -3.04
N LEU A 365 -30.24 -4.52 -1.87
CA LEU A 365 -30.53 -5.95 -1.76
C LEU A 365 -32.00 -6.25 -2.05
N ALA A 366 -32.92 -5.45 -1.51
CA ALA A 366 -34.35 -5.59 -1.77
C ALA A 366 -34.67 -5.40 -3.25
N SER A 367 -34.10 -4.37 -3.89
CA SER A 367 -34.23 -4.15 -5.33
C SER A 367 -33.67 -5.33 -6.14
N GLY A 368 -32.49 -5.84 -5.77
CA GLY A 368 -31.88 -7.00 -6.41
C GLY A 368 -32.73 -8.27 -6.31
N VAL A 369 -33.34 -8.53 -5.14
CA VAL A 369 -34.26 -9.66 -4.97
C VAL A 369 -35.55 -9.46 -5.76
N ASN A 370 -36.17 -8.28 -5.70
CA ASN A 370 -37.42 -7.99 -6.41
C ASN A 370 -37.29 -8.07 -7.94
N ASN A 371 -36.11 -7.74 -8.46
CA ASN A 371 -35.79 -7.79 -9.89
C ASN A 371 -35.23 -9.14 -10.34
N GLY A 372 -35.19 -10.15 -9.47
CA GLY A 372 -34.68 -11.49 -9.80
C GLY A 372 -33.17 -11.55 -10.07
N ILE A 373 -32.38 -10.60 -9.55
CA ILE A 373 -30.92 -10.61 -9.63
C ILE A 373 -30.33 -11.48 -8.52
N TYR A 374 -30.90 -11.41 -7.32
CA TYR A 374 -30.51 -12.23 -6.17
C TYR A 374 -31.67 -13.12 -5.73
N LYS A 375 -31.34 -14.34 -5.29
CA LYS A 375 -32.23 -15.13 -4.45
C LYS A 375 -32.31 -14.50 -3.05
N PRO A 376 -33.44 -14.60 -2.34
CA PRO A 376 -33.53 -14.13 -0.96
C PRO A 376 -32.40 -14.65 -0.04
N ASN A 377 -32.00 -15.92 -0.18
CA ASN A 377 -30.91 -16.50 0.61
C ASN A 377 -29.52 -15.96 0.25
N GLU A 378 -29.29 -15.55 -1.00
CA GLU A 378 -28.04 -14.90 -1.40
C GLU A 378 -27.92 -13.51 -0.74
N ALA A 379 -29.01 -12.75 -0.71
CA ALA A 379 -29.06 -11.48 0.02
C ALA A 379 -28.87 -11.67 1.54
N ARG A 380 -29.42 -12.76 2.11
CA ARG A 380 -29.20 -13.13 3.52
C ARG A 380 -27.76 -13.50 3.81
N GLU A 381 -27.09 -14.26 2.93
CA GLU A 381 -25.66 -14.58 3.06
C GLU A 381 -24.81 -13.30 3.09
N LEU A 382 -25.11 -12.32 2.22
CA LEU A 382 -24.40 -11.03 2.21
C LEU A 382 -24.56 -10.24 3.53
N LEU A 383 -25.66 -10.46 4.25
CA LEU A 383 -25.91 -9.89 5.58
C LEU A 383 -25.42 -10.79 6.72
N ASN A 384 -24.77 -11.92 6.42
CA ASN A 384 -24.36 -12.96 7.37
C ASN A 384 -25.53 -13.54 8.18
N LEU A 385 -26.71 -13.63 7.57
CA LEU A 385 -27.89 -14.25 8.15
C LEU A 385 -27.99 -15.73 7.73
N PRO A 386 -28.51 -16.61 8.60
CA PRO A 386 -28.73 -18.01 8.23
C PRO A 386 -29.74 -18.11 7.09
N ILE A 387 -29.59 -19.11 6.24
CA ILE A 387 -30.55 -19.42 5.17
C ILE A 387 -31.94 -19.65 5.74
N ALA A 388 -32.97 -19.25 4.99
CA ALA A 388 -34.36 -19.52 5.30
C ALA A 388 -34.96 -20.50 4.27
N GLU A 389 -35.89 -21.33 4.73
CA GLU A 389 -36.62 -22.26 3.85
C GLU A 389 -37.38 -21.48 2.76
N GLY A 390 -37.33 -21.97 1.52
CA GLY A 390 -37.94 -21.31 0.35
C GLY A 390 -37.15 -20.12 -0.21
N GLY A 391 -36.01 -19.74 0.38
CA GLY A 391 -35.22 -18.58 -0.03
C GLY A 391 -34.26 -18.81 -1.22
N ASP A 392 -34.19 -20.01 -1.78
CA ASP A 392 -33.27 -20.36 -2.89
C ASP A 392 -33.91 -20.28 -4.28
N VAL A 393 -35.03 -19.56 -4.39
CA VAL A 393 -35.78 -19.37 -5.64
C VAL A 393 -35.76 -17.89 -6.02
N LEU A 394 -35.55 -17.61 -7.32
CA LEU A 394 -35.66 -16.25 -7.83
C LEU A 394 -37.12 -15.80 -7.79
N MET A 395 -37.35 -14.62 -7.22
CA MET A 395 -38.66 -13.98 -7.18
C MET A 395 -38.68 -12.82 -8.15
N VAL A 396 -39.72 -12.73 -8.98
CA VAL A 396 -39.91 -11.62 -9.91
C VAL A 396 -41.36 -11.16 -9.89
N ASN A 397 -41.56 -9.86 -10.07
CA ASN A 397 -42.91 -9.32 -10.19
C ASN A 397 -43.51 -9.68 -11.57
N GLY A 398 -44.61 -10.44 -11.57
CA GLY A 398 -45.28 -10.90 -12.80
C GLY A 398 -46.08 -9.85 -13.58
N ASN A 399 -46.17 -8.60 -13.09
CA ASN A 399 -46.93 -7.54 -13.74
C ASN A 399 -46.19 -6.91 -14.93
N TYR A 400 -44.88 -7.13 -15.06
CA TYR A 400 -44.11 -6.66 -16.21
C TYR A 400 -44.13 -7.71 -17.31
N ILE A 401 -45.01 -7.51 -18.28
CA ILE A 401 -45.09 -8.31 -19.51
C ILE A 401 -44.76 -7.44 -20.72
N PRO A 402 -44.20 -8.01 -21.81
CA PRO A 402 -44.05 -7.28 -23.06
C PRO A 402 -45.37 -6.62 -23.47
N ALA A 403 -45.32 -5.38 -23.97
CA ALA A 403 -46.52 -4.65 -24.39
C ALA A 403 -47.37 -5.44 -25.41
N THR A 404 -46.73 -6.30 -26.21
CA THR A 404 -47.34 -7.21 -27.19
C THR A 404 -48.13 -8.37 -26.58
N ASP A 405 -47.92 -8.65 -25.29
CA ASP A 405 -48.56 -9.75 -24.55
C ASP A 405 -49.57 -9.25 -23.51
N VAL A 406 -49.76 -7.93 -23.41
CA VAL A 406 -50.79 -7.30 -22.57
C VAL A 406 -52.17 -7.79 -23.01
N GLY A 407 -52.90 -8.43 -22.08
CA GLY A 407 -54.21 -9.04 -22.34
C GLY A 407 -54.18 -10.57 -22.47
N LYS A 408 -53.07 -11.17 -22.91
CA LYS A 408 -52.98 -12.64 -23.12
C LYS A 408 -53.08 -13.47 -21.85
N GLN A 409 -52.82 -12.85 -20.69
CA GLN A 409 -52.98 -13.48 -19.37
C GLN A 409 -54.45 -13.73 -19.00
N TYR A 410 -55.39 -13.05 -19.68
CA TYR A 410 -56.83 -13.24 -19.51
C TYR A 410 -57.46 -14.16 -20.57
N ASP A 411 -56.70 -14.57 -21.59
CA ASP A 411 -57.21 -15.40 -22.71
C ASP A 411 -57.40 -16.89 -22.33
N LYS A 412 -56.88 -17.35 -21.19
CA LYS A 412 -57.07 -18.72 -20.69
C LYS A 412 -57.42 -18.73 -19.20
N GLY A 413 -58.71 -18.66 -18.89
CA GLY A 413 -59.16 -18.86 -17.50
C GLY A 413 -60.58 -18.45 -17.15
N GLY A 414 -61.46 -18.18 -18.12
CA GLY A 414 -62.90 -18.09 -17.87
C GLY A 414 -63.61 -19.40 -18.17
N ASP A 415 -63.29 -20.50 -17.47
CA ASP A 415 -64.23 -21.59 -17.19
C ASP A 415 -63.61 -22.68 -16.29
N GLN A 416 -64.44 -23.15 -15.35
CA GLN A 416 -64.28 -24.22 -14.35
C GLN A 416 -63.75 -23.85 -12.96
N THR A 417 -64.64 -23.27 -12.15
CA THR A 417 -65.20 -23.94 -10.96
C THR A 417 -66.64 -23.52 -10.76
#